data_AF-A0A3D1P1Y7-F1
#
_entry.id   AF-A0A3D1P1Y7-F1
#
_cell.length_a   1.000
_cell.length_b   1.000
_cell.length_c   1.000
_cell.angle_alpha   90.00
_cell.angle_beta   90.00
_cell.angle_gamma   90.00
#
_symmetry.space_group_name_H-M   'P 1'
#
loop_
_entity.id
_entity.type
_entity.pdbx_description
1 polymer ?
#
loop_
_entity_poly.entity_id
_entity_poly.type
_entity_poly.pdbx_seq_one_letter_code
_entity_poly.pdbx_strand_id
1 'polypeptide(L)'
;MIEREQIQFDNEIAGYRQPMVTSIGILMGFVLAFMANWAIDSDGESALETGADFAVAGTLALAMLGFAITLYRLLDNRIRPEPGHRYRLTLRLYLLSIACCFVGLGAALLL
;
A
#
# COMPACT_ATOMS: atom_id res chain seq x y z
N MET A 1 -6.67 -4.89 -35.07
CA MET A 1 -7.90 -4.69 -34.27
C MET A 1 -7.60 -4.73 -32.78
N ILE A 2 -6.94 -5.78 -32.28
CA ILE A 2 -6.55 -5.98 -30.86
C ILE A 2 -5.73 -4.81 -30.27
N GLU A 3 -4.80 -4.25 -31.03
CA GLU A 3 -3.94 -3.14 -30.56
C GLU A 3 -4.72 -1.85 -30.25
N ARG A 4 -5.75 -1.52 -31.05
CA ARG A 4 -6.58 -0.32 -30.79
C ARG A 4 -7.46 -0.50 -29.55
N GLU A 5 -7.95 -1.71 -29.32
CA GLU A 5 -8.75 -2.06 -28.15
C GLU A 5 -7.92 -1.98 -26.86
N GLN A 6 -6.65 -2.42 -26.91
CA GLN A 6 -5.72 -2.31 -25.78
C GLN A 6 -5.34 -0.85 -25.45
N ILE A 7 -5.14 -0.01 -26.47
CA ILE A 7 -4.87 1.42 -26.29
C ILE A 7 -6.08 2.14 -25.70
N GLN A 8 -7.29 1.80 -26.15
CA GLN A 8 -8.52 2.36 -25.59
C GLN A 8 -8.69 1.99 -24.11
N PHE A 9 -8.48 0.71 -23.78
CA PHE A 9 -8.59 0.21 -22.40
C PHE A 9 -7.57 0.86 -21.45
N ASP A 10 -6.32 1.08 -21.89
CA ASP A 10 -5.31 1.76 -21.06
C ASP A 10 -5.66 3.24 -20.80
N ASN A 11 -6.22 3.93 -21.80
CA ASN A 11 -6.74 5.30 -21.64
C ASN A 11 -7.91 5.38 -20.65
N GLU A 12 -8.83 4.41 -20.69
CA GLU A 12 -9.95 4.34 -19.74
C GLU A 12 -9.46 4.10 -18.30
N ILE A 13 -8.44 3.25 -18.11
CA ILE A 13 -7.87 2.97 -16.80
C ILE A 13 -7.06 4.13 -16.24
N ALA A 14 -6.43 4.95 -17.08
CA ALA A 14 -5.56 6.05 -16.65
C ALA A 14 -6.25 6.96 -15.62
N GLY A 15 -7.56 7.23 -15.79
CA GLY A 15 -8.35 8.02 -14.85
C GLY A 15 -8.53 7.40 -13.45
N TYR A 16 -8.49 6.08 -13.33
CA TYR A 16 -8.63 5.38 -12.04
C TYR A 16 -7.32 5.27 -11.25
N ARG A 17 -6.17 5.50 -11.89
CA ARG A 17 -4.86 5.42 -11.24
C ARG A 17 -4.65 6.56 -10.24
N GLN A 18 -5.12 7.76 -10.55
CA GLN A 18 -4.89 8.95 -9.73
C GLN A 18 -5.54 8.86 -8.34
N PRO A 19 -6.83 8.47 -8.18
CA PRO A 19 -7.40 8.22 -6.86
C PRO A 19 -6.62 7.18 -6.04
N MET A 20 -6.10 6.12 -6.68
CA MET A 20 -5.28 5.12 -5.99
C MET A 20 -3.99 5.72 -5.45
N VAL A 21 -3.23 6.44 -6.28
CA VAL A 21 -1.98 7.13 -5.86
C VAL A 21 -2.24 8.07 -4.69
N THR A 22 -3.29 8.89 -4.77
CA THR A 22 -3.66 9.81 -3.70
C THR A 22 -3.96 9.07 -2.40
N SER A 23 -4.78 8.02 -2.45
CA SER A 23 -5.12 7.24 -1.25
C SER A 23 -3.91 6.56 -0.62
N ILE A 24 -2.98 6.03 -1.44
CA ILE A 24 -1.73 5.41 -0.96
C ILE A 24 -0.90 6.44 -0.21
N GLY A 25 -0.73 7.65 -0.77
CA GLY A 25 0.03 8.72 -0.11
C GLY A 25 -0.56 9.09 1.25
N ILE A 26 -1.89 9.24 1.33
CA ILE A 26 -2.60 9.56 2.58
C ILE A 26 -2.43 8.43 3.61
N LEU A 27 -2.66 7.17 3.22
CA LEU A 27 -2.56 6.02 4.12
C LEU A 27 -1.14 5.83 4.64
N MET A 28 -0.13 5.90 3.77
CA MET A 28 1.28 5.83 4.19
C MET A 28 1.64 6.97 5.14
N GLY A 29 1.14 8.19 4.88
CA GLY A 29 1.33 9.33 5.78
C GLY A 29 0.75 9.09 7.16
N PHE A 30 -0.49 8.57 7.25
CA PHE A 30 -1.11 8.23 8.52
C PHE A 30 -0.40 7.10 9.26
N VAL A 31 0.02 6.04 8.56
CA VAL A 31 0.76 4.92 9.16
C VAL A 31 2.11 5.41 9.69
N LEU A 32 2.83 6.24 8.93
CA LEU A 32 4.10 6.80 9.38
C LEU A 32 3.93 7.70 10.60
N ALA A 33 2.89 8.55 10.61
CA ALA A 33 2.57 9.39 11.75
C ALA A 33 2.20 8.55 12.98
N PHE A 34 1.42 7.48 12.81
CA PHE A 34 1.08 6.54 13.89
C PHE A 34 2.35 5.91 14.48
N MET A 35 3.21 5.33 13.65
CA MET A 35 4.44 4.69 14.11
C MET A 35 5.42 5.68 14.78
N ALA A 36 5.49 6.91 14.28
CA ALA A 36 6.35 7.94 14.88
C ALA A 36 5.87 8.33 16.27
N ASN A 37 4.56 8.52 16.46
CA ASN A 37 3.99 8.79 17.79
C ASN A 37 4.19 7.59 18.72
N TRP A 38 3.94 6.38 18.23
CA TRP A 38 4.13 5.16 19.00
C TRP A 38 5.59 4.98 19.46
N ALA A 39 6.56 5.33 18.62
CA ALA A 39 7.97 5.26 18.99
C ALA A 39 8.43 6.31 20.02
N ILE A 40 7.71 7.44 20.14
CA ILE A 40 8.04 8.52 21.07
C ILE A 40 7.41 8.26 22.45
N ASP A 41 6.25 7.61 22.50
CA ASP A 41 5.49 7.35 23.74
C ASP A 41 6.20 6.37 24.69
N SER A 42 7.22 5.66 24.21
CA SER A 42 7.99 4.66 24.98
C SER A 42 8.92 5.21 26.09
N ASP A 43 8.79 6.48 26.52
CA ASP A 43 9.49 7.10 27.67
C ASP A 43 11.02 6.83 27.79
N GLY A 44 11.69 6.55 26.67
CA GLY A 44 13.13 6.24 26.59
C GLY A 44 13.50 4.75 26.66
N GLU A 45 12.52 3.86 26.84
CA GLU A 45 12.65 2.41 26.61
C GLU A 45 12.40 2.07 25.12
N SER A 46 12.62 0.82 24.73
CA SER A 46 12.43 0.42 23.33
C SER A 46 10.94 0.32 23.02
N ALA A 47 10.44 0.99 21.98
CA ALA A 47 9.05 0.88 21.52
C ALA A 47 8.59 -0.56 21.17
N LEU A 48 9.52 -1.52 21.14
CA LEU A 48 9.28 -2.91 20.83
C LEU A 48 9.73 -3.77 22.01
N GLU A 49 8.87 -3.89 23.03
CA GLU A 49 9.19 -4.63 24.26
C GLU A 49 8.71 -6.08 24.17
N THR A 50 7.56 -6.28 23.54
CA THR A 50 6.89 -7.57 23.44
C THR A 50 6.98 -8.11 22.02
N GLY A 51 6.97 -9.44 21.86
CA GLY A 51 6.87 -10.06 20.53
C GLY A 51 5.64 -9.63 19.73
N ALA A 52 4.60 -9.15 20.42
CA ALA A 52 3.39 -8.58 19.83
C ALA A 52 3.68 -7.23 19.14
N ASP A 53 4.49 -6.36 19.76
CA ASP A 53 4.91 -5.07 19.19
C ASP A 53 5.71 -5.28 17.91
N PHE A 54 6.65 -6.25 17.93
CA PHE A 54 7.40 -6.65 16.75
C PHE A 54 6.48 -7.16 15.63
N ALA A 55 5.44 -7.92 15.97
CA ALA A 55 4.48 -8.42 14.99
C ALA A 55 3.66 -7.28 14.37
N VAL A 56 3.20 -6.31 15.18
CA VAL A 56 2.48 -5.11 14.72
C VAL A 56 3.39 -4.27 13.81
N ALA A 57 4.59 -3.92 14.27
CA ALA A 57 5.56 -3.15 13.51
C ALA A 57 5.92 -3.84 12.18
N GLY A 58 6.17 -5.15 12.22
CA GLY A 58 6.44 -5.95 11.03
C GLY A 58 5.28 -5.98 10.04
N THR A 59 4.04 -6.07 10.54
CA THR A 59 2.83 -6.05 9.71
C THR A 59 2.63 -4.69 9.04
N LEU A 60 2.81 -3.59 9.78
CA LEU A 60 2.72 -2.23 9.23
C LEU A 60 3.83 -1.96 8.21
N ALA A 61 5.06 -2.39 8.49
CA ALA A 61 6.18 -2.29 7.55
C ALA A 61 5.90 -3.09 6.26
N LEU A 62 5.37 -4.31 6.37
CA LEU A 62 4.99 -5.13 5.22
C LEU A 62 3.89 -4.45 4.38
N ALA A 63 2.89 -3.83 5.03
CA ALA A 63 1.86 -3.07 4.36
C ALA A 63 2.45 -1.86 3.61
N MET A 64 3.38 -1.11 4.23
CA MET A 64 4.08 0.01 3.58
C MET A 64 4.89 -0.43 2.36
N LEU A 65 5.59 -1.57 2.42
CA LEU A 65 6.28 -2.14 1.27
C LEU A 65 5.30 -2.51 0.15
N GLY A 66 4.15 -3.11 0.49
CA GLY A 66 3.09 -3.40 -0.46
C GLY A 66 2.53 -2.15 -1.16
N PHE A 67 2.35 -1.06 -0.40
CA PHE A 67 1.98 0.24 -0.94
C PHE A 67 3.05 0.82 -1.88
N ALA A 68 4.33 0.76 -1.50
CA ALA A 68 5.43 1.22 -2.34
C ALA A 68 5.53 0.42 -3.65
N ILE A 69 5.36 -0.90 -3.60
CA ILE A 69 5.31 -1.78 -4.79
C ILE A 69 4.13 -1.40 -5.68
N THR A 70 2.96 -1.17 -5.09
CA THR A 70 1.75 -0.77 -5.82
C THR A 70 1.95 0.57 -6.51
N LEU A 71 2.54 1.54 -5.81
CA LEU A 71 2.85 2.87 -6.32
C LEU A 71 3.84 2.81 -7.49
N TYR A 72 4.92 2.04 -7.34
CA TYR A 72 5.87 1.78 -8.42
C TYR A 72 5.17 1.21 -9.66
N ARG A 73 4.26 0.25 -9.48
CA ARG A 73 3.52 -0.36 -10.58
C ARG A 73 2.54 0.59 -11.26
N LEU A 74 1.96 1.53 -10.52
CA LEU A 74 1.06 2.58 -11.02
C LEU A 74 1.81 3.65 -11.82
N LEU A 75 3.00 4.05 -11.33
CA LEU A 75 3.87 5.06 -11.95
C LEU A 75 4.62 4.53 -13.19
N ASP A 76 4.80 3.21 -13.30
CA ASP A 76 5.34 2.57 -14.50
C ASP A 76 4.35 2.70 -15.67
N ASN A 77 4.56 3.74 -16.49
CA ASN A 77 3.74 4.09 -17.66
C ASN A 77 4.16 3.38 -18.95
N ARG A 78 4.97 2.33 -18.86
CA ARG A 78 5.37 1.57 -20.06
C ARG A 78 4.18 0.81 -20.63
N ILE A 79 3.87 1.05 -21.91
CA ILE A 79 2.93 0.23 -22.67
C ILE A 79 3.50 -1.18 -22.79
N ARG A 80 2.79 -2.16 -22.25
CA ARG A 80 3.17 -3.57 -22.26
C ARG A 80 2.05 -4.40 -22.89
N PRO A 81 2.37 -5.57 -23.47
CA PRO A 81 1.34 -6.51 -23.84
C PRO A 81 0.51 -6.88 -22.59
N GLU A 82 -0.82 -6.85 -22.73
CA GLU A 82 -1.82 -7.18 -21.70
C GLU A 82 -1.98 -6.19 -20.52
N PRO A 83 -2.40 -4.92 -20.78
CA PRO A 83 -2.62 -3.91 -19.74
C PRO A 83 -3.61 -4.36 -18.64
N GLY A 84 -4.65 -5.13 -19.00
CA GLY A 84 -5.67 -5.61 -18.06
C GLY A 84 -5.19 -6.63 -17.04
N HIS A 85 -4.29 -7.55 -17.42
CA HIS A 85 -3.71 -8.50 -16.45
C HIS A 85 -2.86 -7.77 -15.42
N ARG A 86 -2.01 -6.85 -15.88
CA ARG A 86 -1.16 -6.04 -15.02
C ARG A 86 -1.98 -5.18 -14.05
N TYR A 87 -3.02 -4.51 -14.55
CA TYR A 87 -3.90 -3.69 -13.73
C TYR A 87 -4.58 -4.50 -12.61
N ARG A 88 -5.15 -5.68 -12.93
CA ARG A 88 -5.77 -6.56 -11.92
C ARG A 88 -4.80 -7.01 -10.84
N LEU A 89 -3.56 -7.33 -11.22
CA LEU A 89 -2.53 -7.68 -10.25
C LEU A 89 -2.13 -6.48 -9.37
N THR A 90 -2.00 -5.29 -9.95
CA THR A 90 -1.75 -4.05 -9.19
C THR A 90 -2.89 -3.76 -8.21
N LEU A 91 -4.14 -3.92 -8.64
CA LEU A 91 -5.32 -3.73 -7.78
C LEU A 91 -5.38 -4.75 -6.65
N ARG A 92 -5.03 -6.02 -6.90
CA ARG A 92 -4.94 -7.04 -5.85
C ARG A 92 -3.85 -6.71 -4.82
N LEU A 93 -2.68 -6.29 -5.28
CA LEU A 93 -1.58 -5.87 -4.40
C LEU A 93 -2.00 -4.66 -3.54
N TYR A 94 -2.67 -3.68 -4.15
CA TYR A 94 -3.24 -2.53 -3.46
C TYR A 94 -4.19 -2.95 -2.34
N LEU A 95 -5.20 -3.77 -2.66
CA LEU A 95 -6.20 -4.24 -1.69
C LEU A 95 -5.58 -5.11 -0.58
N LEU A 96 -4.63 -5.97 -0.91
CA LEU A 96 -3.89 -6.76 0.09
C LEU A 96 -3.07 -5.88 1.02
N SER A 97 -2.43 -4.83 0.50
CA SER A 97 -1.66 -3.87 1.30
C SER A 97 -2.57 -3.08 2.25
N ILE A 98 -3.74 -2.66 1.77
CA ILE A 98 -4.78 -2.02 2.60
C ILE A 98 -5.24 -2.96 3.71
N ALA A 99 -5.61 -4.20 3.37
CA ALA A 99 -6.07 -5.17 4.36
C ALA A 99 -4.99 -5.44 5.41
N CYS A 100 -3.74 -5.64 4.99
CA CYS A 100 -2.59 -5.82 5.87
C CYS A 100 -2.40 -4.62 6.81
N CYS A 101 -2.50 -3.40 6.28
CA CYS A 101 -2.41 -2.17 7.06
C CYS A 101 -3.49 -2.10 8.15
N PHE A 102 -4.76 -2.38 7.79
CA PHE A 102 -5.86 -2.37 8.77
C PHE A 102 -5.73 -3.47 9.81
N VAL A 103 -5.21 -4.65 9.44
CA VAL A 103 -4.91 -5.72 10.41
C VAL A 103 -3.82 -5.28 11.38
N GLY A 104 -2.74 -4.66 10.89
CA GLY A 104 -1.68 -4.14 11.75
C GLY A 104 -2.16 -3.07 12.72
N LEU A 105 -2.93 -2.09 12.23
CA LEU A 105 -3.52 -1.04 13.08
C LEU A 105 -4.55 -1.61 14.07
N GLY A 106 -5.40 -2.54 13.63
CA GLY A 106 -6.38 -3.19 14.49
C GLY A 106 -5.72 -4.03 15.58
N ALA A 107 -4.64 -4.75 15.26
CA ALA A 107 -3.87 -5.50 16.24
C ALA A 107 -3.22 -4.56 17.27
N ALA A 108 -2.66 -3.43 16.82
CA ALA A 108 -2.06 -2.42 17.70
C ALA A 108 -3.04 -1.80 18.71
N LEU A 109 -4.34 -1.80 18.42
CA LEU A 109 -5.37 -1.30 19.33
C LEU A 109 -5.81 -2.33 20.38
N LEU A 110 -5.55 -3.63 20.14
CA LEU A 110 -6.01 -4.72 20.98
C LEU A 110 -4.92 -5.26 21.92
N LEU A 111 -3.68 -4.88 21.67
CA LEU A 111 -2.47 -5.32 22.37
C LEU A 111 -1.91 -4.15 23.18
#